data_AF-A0AB33L058-F1
#
_entry.id   AF-A0AB33L058-F1
#
_cell.length_a   1.000
_cell.length_b   1.000
_cell.length_c   1.000
_cell.angle_alpha   90.00
_cell.angle_beta   90.00
_cell.angle_gamma   90.00
#
_symmetry.space_group_name_H-M   'P 1'
#
loop_
_entity.id
_entity.type
_entity.pdbx_description
1 polymer ?
#
loop_
_entity_poly.entity_id
_entity_poly.type
_entity_poly.pdbx_seq_one_letter_code
_entity_poly.pdbx_strand_id
1 'polypeptide(L)'
;MMKLNIVFLFFFISAFSQSVDSERIGVWDVKGNKIIKNHSVSDELASYYWSEFNRIFPKELTQKYIKRIVLMTDGVDEKTGALVALSSKNDKWQLEIDIRDVNFETKDKRRLHESVYTLVHEFGHLLTLNRTQIRPTNKRKQEEGELYLTHEGEAYKDSYINRFVNIFWKGALLNRWDVIQRKYCYTEANCVEKLYDLYLNNRTEFLTDYAAESPEEDIVESWTAFVLRPKIKKPRTIAHKKINFFYQFPELVEYRKMIRQNTRQYLH
;
A
#
# COMPACT_ATOMS: atom_id res chain seq x y z
N MET A 1 22.45 18.02 -21.54
CA MET A 1 22.33 17.34 -20.24
C MET A 1 21.14 16.41 -20.29
N MET A 2 21.41 15.13 -20.54
CA MET A 2 20.39 14.07 -20.58
C MET A 2 19.89 13.85 -19.15
N LYS A 3 18.61 14.14 -18.89
CA LYS A 3 17.98 13.79 -17.62
C LYS A 3 17.83 12.27 -17.59
N LEU A 4 18.60 11.63 -16.73
CA LEU A 4 18.45 10.22 -16.40
C LEU A 4 17.08 10.06 -15.72
N ASN A 5 16.06 9.65 -16.48
CA ASN A 5 14.81 9.19 -15.90
C ASN A 5 15.11 7.82 -15.29
N ILE A 6 15.38 7.79 -13.99
CA ILE A 6 15.42 6.54 -13.22
C ILE A 6 13.99 6.02 -13.21
N VAL A 7 13.69 5.09 -14.11
CA VAL A 7 12.51 4.25 -14.04
C VAL A 7 12.81 3.23 -12.96
N PHE A 8 12.26 3.42 -11.76
CA PHE A 8 12.22 2.37 -10.76
C PHE A 8 11.17 1.36 -11.24
N LEU A 9 11.62 0.19 -11.74
CA LEU A 9 10.77 -0.99 -11.73
C LEU A 9 10.75 -1.48 -10.28
N PHE A 10 9.63 -1.30 -9.61
CA PHE A 10 9.37 -1.99 -8.35
C PHE A 10 8.54 -3.21 -8.70
N PHE A 11 9.15 -4.39 -8.70
CA PHE A 11 8.39 -5.64 -8.62
C PHE A 11 7.92 -5.76 -7.17
N PHE A 12 6.77 -5.17 -6.85
CA PHE A 12 6.05 -5.62 -5.67
C PHE A 12 5.26 -6.85 -6.11
N ILE A 13 5.57 -7.98 -5.51
CA ILE A 13 4.86 -9.20 -5.80
C ILE A 13 3.49 -9.07 -5.11
N SER A 14 2.43 -9.00 -5.93
CA SER A 14 1.04 -9.14 -5.48
C SER A 14 0.93 -10.32 -4.48
N ALA A 15 -0.01 -10.25 -3.54
CA ALA A 15 -0.16 -11.18 -2.41
C ALA A 15 -0.43 -12.68 -2.75
N PHE A 16 -0.05 -13.15 -3.95
CA PHE A 16 -0.12 -14.52 -4.43
C PHE A 16 1.21 -15.01 -5.02
N SER A 17 2.34 -14.78 -4.32
CA SER A 17 3.62 -15.40 -4.68
C SER A 17 3.60 -16.93 -4.51
N GLN A 18 4.08 -17.65 -5.54
CA GLN A 18 4.62 -19.00 -5.39
C GLN A 18 5.77 -18.99 -4.37
N SER A 19 5.58 -19.76 -3.30
CA SER A 19 6.47 -19.97 -2.15
C SER A 19 7.97 -19.99 -2.48
N VAL A 20 8.65 -18.85 -2.32
CA VAL A 20 9.81 -18.85 -1.43
C VAL A 20 9.22 -19.02 -0.03
N ASP A 21 9.60 -20.07 0.68
CA ASP A 21 9.03 -20.36 1.99
C ASP A 21 9.39 -19.19 2.93
N SER A 22 8.46 -18.25 3.11
CA SER A 22 8.69 -17.08 3.94
C SER A 22 9.01 -17.56 5.36
N GLU A 23 10.20 -17.26 5.85
CA GLU A 23 10.60 -17.59 7.21
C GLU A 23 9.84 -16.66 8.17
N ARG A 24 8.94 -17.23 8.96
CA ARG A 24 8.26 -16.48 10.01
C ARG A 24 9.14 -16.38 11.24
N ILE A 25 9.60 -15.17 11.54
CA ILE A 25 10.40 -14.85 12.73
C ILE A 25 9.50 -14.81 13.99
N GLY A 26 8.29 -14.29 13.85
CA GLY A 26 7.31 -14.36 14.94
C GLY A 26 6.04 -13.57 14.71
N VAL A 27 5.11 -13.71 15.66
CA VAL A 27 3.79 -13.08 15.65
C VAL A 27 3.49 -12.55 17.05
N TRP A 28 3.06 -11.30 17.14
CA TRP A 28 2.71 -10.66 18.40
C TRP A 28 1.42 -9.87 18.25
N ASP A 29 0.49 -10.09 19.17
CA ASP A 29 -0.65 -9.18 19.32
C ASP A 29 -0.16 -7.83 19.89
N VAL A 30 -0.85 -6.74 19.57
CA VAL A 30 -0.48 -5.38 20.01
C VAL A 30 -1.59 -4.72 20.82
N LYS A 31 -1.19 -3.93 21.81
CA LYS A 31 -2.10 -3.12 22.64
C LYS A 31 -1.53 -1.71 22.80
N GLY A 32 -2.20 -0.74 22.18
CA GLY A 32 -1.68 0.63 22.11
C GLY A 32 -0.31 0.66 21.43
N ASN A 33 0.68 1.29 22.05
CA ASN A 33 2.03 1.41 21.49
C ASN A 33 2.98 0.25 21.87
N LYS A 34 2.47 -0.89 22.34
CA LYS A 34 3.30 -2.02 22.78
C LYS A 34 2.83 -3.33 22.17
N ILE A 35 3.78 -4.22 21.91
CA ILE A 35 3.48 -5.63 21.66
C ILE A 35 3.13 -6.32 22.98
N ILE A 36 2.40 -7.43 22.91
CA ILE A 36 2.26 -8.39 23.99
C ILE A 36 3.41 -9.39 23.83
N LYS A 37 4.43 -9.24 24.67
CA LYS A 37 5.61 -10.12 24.69
C LYS A 37 5.21 -11.56 24.97
N ASN A 38 5.84 -12.50 24.28
CA ASN A 38 5.56 -13.94 24.40
C ASN A 38 6.81 -14.75 24.78
N HIS A 39 7.84 -14.07 25.29
CA HIS A 39 9.16 -14.65 25.62
C HIS A 39 9.93 -15.15 24.41
N SER A 40 9.60 -14.67 23.21
CA SER A 40 10.40 -14.90 22.01
C SER A 40 11.72 -14.15 22.11
N VAL A 41 12.80 -14.75 21.58
CA VAL A 41 14.09 -14.07 21.38
C VAL A 41 13.98 -12.81 20.52
N SER A 42 12.90 -12.70 19.73
CA SER A 42 12.62 -11.56 18.85
C SER A 42 11.63 -10.55 19.43
N ASP A 43 11.27 -10.65 20.72
CA ASP A 43 10.35 -9.71 21.38
C ASP A 43 10.83 -8.24 21.28
N GLU A 44 12.13 -8.00 21.45
CA GLU A 44 12.68 -6.64 21.35
C GLU A 44 12.67 -6.12 19.91
N LEU A 45 12.93 -6.99 18.94
CA LEU A 45 12.87 -6.65 17.52
C LEU A 45 11.44 -6.28 17.10
N ALA A 46 10.44 -7.07 17.51
CA ALA A 46 9.04 -6.75 17.28
C ALA A 46 8.61 -5.47 17.99
N SER A 47 9.11 -5.23 19.21
CA SER A 47 8.86 -3.99 19.96
C SER A 47 9.41 -2.77 19.22
N TYR A 48 10.61 -2.89 18.64
CA TYR A 48 11.25 -1.86 17.83
C TYR A 48 10.40 -1.50 16.61
N TYR A 49 10.08 -2.47 15.75
CA TYR A 49 9.30 -2.22 14.54
C TYR A 49 7.91 -1.68 14.83
N TRP A 50 7.22 -2.20 15.86
CA TRP A 50 5.91 -1.68 16.24
C TRP A 50 5.99 -0.24 16.74
N SER A 51 6.98 0.06 17.58
CA SER A 51 7.21 1.43 18.07
C SER A 51 7.51 2.37 16.90
N GLU A 52 8.34 1.93 15.95
CA GLU A 52 8.74 2.73 14.80
C GLU A 52 7.56 3.02 13.87
N PHE A 53 6.74 2.01 13.56
CA PHE A 53 5.50 2.20 12.79
C PHE A 53 4.55 3.20 13.47
N ASN A 54 4.33 3.08 14.79
CA ASN A 54 3.47 4.02 15.54
C ASN A 54 4.06 5.42 15.71
N ARG A 55 5.39 5.54 15.62
CA ARG A 55 6.07 6.82 15.62
C ARG A 55 5.86 7.54 14.30
N ILE A 56 5.89 6.81 13.17
CA ILE A 56 5.75 7.37 11.84
C ILE A 56 4.31 7.78 11.52
N PHE A 57 3.32 6.92 11.84
CA PHE A 57 1.93 7.07 11.38
C PHE A 57 0.94 7.55 12.45
N PRO A 58 -0.29 7.99 12.07
CA PRO A 58 -1.27 8.53 13.00
C PRO A 58 -1.72 7.46 14.00
N LYS A 59 -1.39 7.66 15.28
CA LYS A 59 -1.69 6.70 16.36
C LYS A 59 -3.18 6.36 16.48
N GLU A 60 -4.03 7.33 16.16
CA GLU A 60 -5.49 7.16 16.15
C GLU A 60 -5.95 6.09 15.14
N LEU A 61 -5.22 5.89 14.04
CA LEU A 61 -5.49 4.85 13.05
C LEU A 61 -4.74 3.56 13.39
N THR A 62 -3.43 3.65 13.67
CA THR A 62 -2.61 2.45 13.93
C THR A 62 -3.11 1.68 15.15
N GLN A 63 -3.36 2.35 16.27
CA GLN A 63 -3.79 1.68 17.51
C GLN A 63 -5.26 1.23 17.44
N LYS A 64 -6.09 1.94 16.66
CA LYS A 64 -7.49 1.58 16.46
C LYS A 64 -7.63 0.31 15.64
N TYR A 65 -6.87 0.16 14.56
CA TYR A 65 -7.09 -0.92 13.59
C TYR A 65 -6.07 -2.05 13.64
N ILE A 66 -4.79 -1.77 13.88
CA ILE A 66 -3.76 -2.81 13.89
C ILE A 66 -3.83 -3.55 15.24
N LYS A 67 -3.94 -4.88 15.17
CA LYS A 67 -4.06 -5.77 16.33
C LYS A 67 -2.92 -6.75 16.45
N ARG A 68 -2.11 -6.87 15.42
CA ARG A 68 -1.00 -7.81 15.36
C ARG A 68 0.13 -7.29 14.49
N ILE A 69 1.34 -7.63 14.87
CA ILE A 69 2.54 -7.50 14.04
C ILE A 69 3.13 -8.88 13.76
N VAL A 70 3.57 -9.10 12.53
CA VAL A 70 4.30 -10.29 12.09
C VAL A 70 5.63 -9.83 11.53
N LEU A 71 6.70 -10.47 12.00
CA LEU A 71 8.02 -10.32 11.40
C LEU A 71 8.30 -11.59 10.60
N MET A 72 8.75 -11.41 9.38
CA MET A 72 9.11 -12.49 8.47
C MET A 72 10.33 -12.10 7.65
N THR A 73 10.81 -13.04 6.84
CA THR A 73 11.67 -12.72 5.70
C THR A 73 11.54 -13.78 4.61
N ASP A 74 11.57 -13.37 3.35
CA ASP A 74 11.64 -14.29 2.20
C ASP A 74 12.88 -14.04 1.32
N GLY A 75 13.69 -13.03 1.65
CA GLY A 75 14.90 -12.72 0.91
C GLY A 75 15.20 -11.23 0.97
N VAL A 76 15.74 -10.71 -0.13
CA VAL A 76 15.91 -9.27 -0.33
C VAL A 76 15.11 -8.89 -1.56
N ASP A 77 14.29 -7.84 -1.42
CA ASP A 77 13.49 -7.22 -2.49
C ASP A 77 12.40 -8.13 -3.10
N GLU A 78 11.96 -9.16 -2.38
CA GLU A 78 10.79 -9.98 -2.74
C GLU A 78 9.53 -9.36 -2.09
N LYS A 79 9.00 -9.93 -1.01
CA LYS A 79 7.87 -9.32 -0.28
C LYS A 79 8.35 -8.43 0.86
N THR A 80 8.40 -7.13 0.64
CA THR A 80 8.94 -6.18 1.65
C THR A 80 8.03 -5.93 2.87
N GLY A 81 6.71 -6.12 2.73
CA GLY A 81 5.73 -5.87 3.79
C GLY A 81 4.31 -6.24 3.37
N ALA A 82 3.36 -6.17 4.31
CA ALA A 82 1.93 -6.21 4.01
C ALA A 82 1.10 -5.60 5.16
N LEU A 83 -0.04 -4.99 4.84
CA LEU A 83 -1.11 -4.70 5.78
C LEU A 83 -2.37 -5.47 5.39
N VAL A 84 -2.73 -6.48 6.20
CA VAL A 84 -3.78 -7.45 5.87
C VAL A 84 -4.95 -7.35 6.84
N ALA A 85 -6.18 -7.33 6.31
CA ALA A 85 -7.39 -7.37 7.13
C ALA A 85 -7.53 -8.74 7.83
N LEU A 86 -7.73 -8.72 9.15
CA LEU A 86 -8.00 -9.91 9.98
C LEU A 86 -9.49 -10.22 10.13
N SER A 87 -10.34 -9.44 9.48
CA SER A 87 -11.80 -9.58 9.57
C SER A 87 -12.45 -9.03 8.31
N SER A 88 -13.56 -9.63 7.88
CA SER A 88 -14.38 -9.10 6.78
C SER A 88 -15.02 -7.74 7.06
N LYS A 89 -14.95 -7.25 8.31
CA LYS A 89 -15.39 -5.91 8.73
C LYS A 89 -14.32 -4.84 8.56
N ASN A 90 -13.11 -5.21 8.16
CA ASN A 90 -11.97 -4.32 7.96
C ASN A 90 -11.66 -3.44 9.18
N ASP A 91 -11.98 -3.94 10.39
CA ASP A 91 -11.79 -3.22 11.65
C ASP A 91 -10.65 -3.77 12.53
N LYS A 92 -10.01 -4.85 12.06
CA LYS A 92 -8.80 -5.44 12.65
C LYS A 92 -7.83 -5.76 11.52
N TRP A 93 -6.57 -5.39 11.72
CA TRP A 93 -5.51 -5.53 10.72
C TRP A 93 -4.24 -6.11 11.34
N GLN A 94 -3.44 -6.77 10.50
CA GLN A 94 -2.11 -7.29 10.81
C GLN A 94 -1.10 -6.55 9.95
N LEU A 95 -0.08 -5.99 10.60
CA LEU A 95 1.11 -5.47 9.93
C LEU A 95 2.14 -6.59 9.81
N GLU A 96 2.60 -6.85 8.60
CA GLU A 96 3.69 -7.78 8.29
C GLU A 96 4.87 -7.00 7.74
N ILE A 97 6.07 -7.32 8.21
CA ILE A 97 7.31 -6.64 7.84
C ILE A 97 8.36 -7.70 7.51
N ASP A 98 8.97 -7.58 6.32
CA ASP A 98 10.24 -8.26 6.06
C ASP A 98 11.39 -7.47 6.72
N ILE A 99 12.08 -8.11 7.66
CA ILE A 99 13.17 -7.48 8.42
C ILE A 99 14.44 -7.25 7.60
N ARG A 100 14.59 -7.91 6.44
CA ARG A 100 15.69 -7.68 5.50
C ARG A 100 15.44 -6.44 4.67
N ASP A 101 14.18 -6.17 4.32
CA ASP A 101 13.80 -5.05 3.45
C ASP A 101 13.44 -3.78 4.20
N VAL A 102 12.84 -3.89 5.38
CA VAL A 102 12.61 -2.75 6.25
C VAL A 102 13.68 -2.73 7.33
N ASN A 103 14.74 -1.94 7.12
CA ASN A 103 15.84 -1.80 8.05
C ASN A 103 16.21 -0.33 8.26
N PHE A 104 15.76 0.24 9.39
CA PHE A 104 16.05 1.63 9.78
C PHE A 104 17.37 1.82 10.54
N GLU A 105 18.08 0.73 10.88
CA GLU A 105 19.38 0.78 11.57
C GLU A 105 20.57 0.74 10.58
N THR A 106 20.29 0.46 9.30
CA THR A 106 21.31 0.44 8.25
C THR A 106 21.90 1.83 7.97
N LYS A 107 23.14 1.84 7.48
CA LYS A 107 23.80 3.05 6.93
C LYS A 107 23.53 3.23 5.43
N ASP A 108 22.95 2.23 4.77
CA ASP A 108 22.59 2.31 3.36
C ASP A 108 21.38 3.25 3.17
N LYS A 109 21.65 4.44 2.62
CA LYS A 109 20.61 5.45 2.33
C LYS A 109 19.51 4.91 1.42
N ARG A 110 19.84 4.01 0.49
CA ARG A 110 18.84 3.41 -0.40
C ARG A 110 17.87 2.54 0.42
N ARG A 111 18.41 1.63 1.25
CA ARG A 111 17.59 0.77 2.12
C ARG A 111 16.75 1.56 3.12
N LEU A 112 17.26 2.69 3.63
CA LEU A 112 16.48 3.61 4.45
C LEU A 112 15.29 4.22 3.68
N HIS A 113 15.50 4.63 2.43
CA HIS A 113 14.43 5.18 1.59
C HIS A 113 13.40 4.11 1.23
N GLU A 114 13.84 2.91 0.89
CA GLU A 114 13.00 1.73 0.62
C GLU A 114 12.17 1.37 1.87
N SER A 115 12.77 1.35 3.06
CA SER A 115 12.06 1.10 4.32
C SER A 115 10.95 2.12 4.58
N VAL A 116 11.22 3.41 4.33
CA VAL A 116 10.18 4.45 4.44
C VAL A 116 9.10 4.25 3.38
N TYR A 117 9.49 3.92 2.14
CA TYR A 117 8.56 3.68 1.04
C TYR A 117 7.58 2.56 1.37
N THR A 118 8.10 1.38 1.72
CA THR A 118 7.30 0.21 2.08
C THR A 118 6.31 0.54 3.19
N LEU A 119 6.76 1.11 4.30
CA LEU A 119 5.84 1.41 5.40
C LEU A 119 4.76 2.44 5.03
N VAL A 120 5.09 3.45 4.22
CA VAL A 120 4.11 4.46 3.75
C VAL A 120 3.10 3.84 2.79
N HIS A 121 3.55 2.94 1.93
CA HIS A 121 2.73 2.14 1.04
C HIS A 121 1.76 1.27 1.84
N GLU A 122 2.26 0.45 2.78
CA GLU A 122 1.40 -0.41 3.60
C GLU A 122 0.36 0.39 4.40
N PHE A 123 0.77 1.51 4.99
CA PHE A 123 -0.17 2.40 5.67
C PHE A 123 -1.27 2.93 4.73
N GLY A 124 -0.95 3.12 3.45
CA GLY A 124 -1.90 3.45 2.40
C GLY A 124 -3.05 2.45 2.30
N HIS A 125 -2.79 1.14 2.34
CA HIS A 125 -3.85 0.13 2.33
C HIS A 125 -4.77 0.29 3.55
N LEU A 126 -4.21 0.44 4.75
CA LEU A 126 -5.03 0.67 5.94
C LEU A 126 -5.86 1.95 5.80
N LEU A 127 -5.29 3.02 5.25
CA LEU A 127 -5.94 4.31 5.06
C LEU A 127 -7.14 4.22 4.10
N THR A 128 -7.02 3.43 3.04
CA THR A 128 -7.99 3.37 1.92
C THR A 128 -8.95 2.19 2.01
N LEU A 129 -8.68 1.18 2.85
CA LEU A 129 -9.48 -0.05 2.94
C LEU A 129 -10.07 -0.36 4.32
N ASN A 130 -9.76 0.41 5.37
CA ASN A 130 -10.37 0.17 6.69
C ASN A 130 -11.91 0.31 6.70
N ARG A 131 -12.55 -0.04 7.83
CA ARG A 131 -14.02 -0.04 8.01
C ARG A 131 -14.76 1.27 7.70
N THR A 132 -14.09 2.42 7.62
CA THR A 132 -14.74 3.69 7.20
C THR A 132 -14.75 3.87 5.70
N GLN A 133 -13.95 3.07 4.98
CA GLN A 133 -13.78 3.12 3.54
C GLN A 133 -14.57 2.02 2.83
N ILE A 134 -14.60 0.83 3.42
CA ILE A 134 -15.21 -0.37 2.84
C ILE A 134 -16.21 -1.00 3.82
N ARG A 135 -17.36 -1.44 3.30
CA ARG A 135 -18.35 -2.25 4.03
C ARG A 135 -18.30 -3.72 3.58
N PRO A 136 -18.55 -4.68 4.48
CA PRO A 136 -18.76 -6.07 4.09
C PRO A 136 -19.89 -6.19 3.08
N THR A 137 -19.72 -7.07 2.10
CA THR A 137 -20.75 -7.40 1.11
C THR A 137 -20.60 -8.85 0.64
N ASN A 138 -21.70 -9.44 0.17
CA ASN A 138 -21.69 -10.74 -0.52
C ASN A 138 -21.68 -10.58 -2.05
N LYS A 139 -21.63 -9.34 -2.53
CA LYS A 139 -21.61 -9.01 -3.96
C LYS A 139 -20.30 -9.48 -4.57
N ARG A 140 -20.41 -10.17 -5.71
CA ARG A 140 -19.25 -10.76 -6.42
C ARG A 140 -18.89 -10.04 -7.72
N LYS A 141 -19.76 -9.17 -8.19
CA LYS A 141 -19.60 -8.43 -9.44
C LYS A 141 -20.14 -7.02 -9.27
N GLN A 142 -19.37 -6.06 -9.76
CA GLN A 142 -19.79 -4.67 -9.90
C GLN A 142 -20.49 -4.50 -11.24
N GLU A 143 -21.61 -3.79 -11.25
CA GLU A 143 -22.27 -3.31 -12.46
C GLU A 143 -21.89 -1.85 -12.74
N GLU A 144 -22.06 -1.43 -13.99
CA GLU A 144 -21.72 -0.07 -14.42
C GLU A 144 -22.49 0.98 -13.60
N GLY A 145 -21.79 2.02 -13.17
CA GLY A 145 -22.36 3.11 -12.37
C GLY A 145 -22.50 2.84 -10.87
N GLU A 146 -22.23 1.62 -10.39
CA GLU A 146 -22.28 1.30 -8.97
C GLU A 146 -21.05 1.81 -8.18
N LEU A 147 -21.10 1.62 -6.86
CA LEU A 147 -19.95 1.84 -5.97
C LEU A 147 -18.86 0.82 -6.27
N TYR A 148 -17.62 1.23 -6.05
CA TYR A 148 -16.47 0.37 -6.31
C TYR A 148 -16.50 -0.89 -5.44
N LEU A 149 -16.29 -2.06 -6.04
CA LEU A 149 -16.22 -3.35 -5.37
C LEU A 149 -14.76 -3.84 -5.33
N THR A 150 -14.25 -4.06 -4.12
CA THR A 150 -12.91 -4.57 -3.80
C THR A 150 -12.99 -6.02 -3.32
N HIS A 151 -11.84 -6.66 -3.12
CA HIS A 151 -11.77 -7.96 -2.44
C HIS A 151 -12.20 -7.86 -0.96
N GLU A 152 -11.96 -6.71 -0.33
CA GLU A 152 -12.28 -6.41 1.08
C GLU A 152 -13.75 -6.03 1.28
N GLY A 153 -14.50 -5.79 0.20
CA GLY A 153 -15.93 -5.47 0.22
C GLY A 153 -16.32 -4.30 -0.70
N GLU A 154 -17.49 -3.71 -0.45
CA GLU A 154 -17.99 -2.60 -1.27
C GLU A 154 -17.59 -1.26 -0.66
N ALA A 155 -17.06 -0.36 -1.47
CA ALA A 155 -16.63 0.95 -1.01
C ALA A 155 -17.83 1.84 -0.63
N TYR A 156 -17.68 2.64 0.43
CA TYR A 156 -18.65 3.69 0.73
C TYR A 156 -18.60 4.80 -0.32
N LYS A 157 -19.74 5.46 -0.56
CA LYS A 157 -19.84 6.54 -1.55
C LYS A 157 -18.76 7.61 -1.40
N ASP A 158 -18.51 8.02 -0.17
CA ASP A 158 -17.57 9.10 0.14
C ASP A 158 -16.16 8.63 0.50
N SER A 159 -15.87 7.32 0.41
CA SER A 159 -14.54 6.78 0.69
C SER A 159 -13.50 7.29 -0.31
N TYR A 160 -12.24 7.33 0.12
CA TYR A 160 -11.14 7.77 -0.71
C TYR A 160 -11.00 6.88 -1.96
N ILE A 161 -11.05 5.55 -1.78
CA ILE A 161 -10.95 4.59 -2.89
C ILE A 161 -12.10 4.74 -3.88
N ASN A 162 -13.36 4.87 -3.42
CA ASN A 162 -14.49 5.05 -4.34
C ASN A 162 -14.35 6.35 -5.13
N ARG A 163 -14.00 7.45 -4.46
CA ARG A 163 -13.76 8.75 -5.12
C ARG A 163 -12.61 8.67 -6.13
N PHE A 164 -11.53 7.97 -5.78
CA PHE A 164 -10.36 7.79 -6.64
C PHE A 164 -10.71 7.00 -7.90
N VAL A 165 -11.34 5.82 -7.74
CA VAL A 165 -11.80 4.98 -8.87
C VAL A 165 -12.79 5.75 -9.75
N ASN A 166 -13.71 6.50 -9.13
CA ASN A 166 -14.68 7.30 -9.85
C ASN A 166 -14.06 8.34 -10.78
N ILE A 167 -12.92 8.92 -10.39
CA ILE A 167 -12.26 9.98 -11.15
C ILE A 167 -11.29 9.40 -12.17
N PHE A 168 -10.57 8.33 -11.83
CA PHE A 168 -9.38 7.91 -12.58
C PHE A 168 -9.49 6.54 -13.27
N TRP A 169 -10.41 5.67 -12.85
CA TRP A 169 -10.51 4.31 -13.39
C TRP A 169 -11.80 4.04 -14.16
N LYS A 170 -12.88 4.78 -13.89
CA LYS A 170 -14.19 4.53 -14.47
C LYS A 170 -14.20 4.39 -16.01
N GLY A 171 -15.12 3.57 -16.50
CA GLY A 171 -15.32 3.32 -17.92
C GLY A 171 -14.31 2.33 -18.48
N ALA A 172 -13.66 2.69 -19.60
CA ALA A 172 -12.87 1.74 -20.38
C ALA A 172 -11.66 1.14 -19.62
N LEU A 173 -11.04 1.90 -18.71
CA LEU A 173 -9.88 1.43 -17.97
C LEU A 173 -10.24 0.32 -16.99
N LEU A 174 -11.23 0.57 -16.11
CA LEU A 174 -11.74 -0.44 -15.17
C LEU A 174 -12.31 -1.66 -15.90
N ASN A 175 -13.09 -1.45 -16.96
CA ASN A 175 -13.64 -2.55 -17.76
C ASN A 175 -12.55 -3.44 -18.38
N ARG A 176 -11.45 -2.84 -18.86
CA ARG A 176 -10.31 -3.61 -19.40
C ARG A 176 -9.59 -4.36 -18.29
N TRP A 177 -9.37 -3.73 -17.15
CA TRP A 177 -8.76 -4.36 -15.98
C TRP A 177 -9.61 -5.55 -15.47
N ASP A 178 -10.93 -5.40 -15.34
CA ASP A 178 -11.84 -6.49 -14.95
C ASP A 178 -11.78 -7.67 -15.93
N VAL A 179 -11.63 -7.40 -17.22
CA VAL A 179 -11.44 -8.43 -18.24
C VAL A 179 -10.08 -9.12 -18.07
N ILE A 180 -9.02 -8.38 -17.76
CA ILE A 180 -7.69 -8.94 -17.47
C ILE A 180 -7.77 -9.90 -16.28
N GLN A 181 -8.28 -9.41 -15.16
CA GLN A 181 -8.47 -10.17 -13.92
C GLN A 181 -9.23 -11.48 -14.16
N ARG A 182 -10.39 -11.38 -14.82
CA ARG A 182 -11.26 -12.55 -15.02
C ARG A 182 -10.72 -13.58 -16.03
N LYS A 183 -10.02 -13.13 -17.09
CA LYS A 183 -9.64 -14.02 -18.21
C LYS A 183 -8.20 -14.50 -18.18
N TYR A 184 -7.30 -13.76 -17.54
CA TYR A 184 -5.86 -13.99 -17.64
C TYR A 184 -5.20 -14.29 -16.30
N CYS A 185 -5.80 -13.87 -15.18
CA CYS A 185 -5.24 -14.10 -13.84
C CYS A 185 -5.60 -15.48 -13.26
N TYR A 186 -5.47 -16.54 -14.07
CA TYR A 186 -5.56 -17.93 -13.60
C TYR A 186 -4.21 -18.46 -13.10
N THR A 187 -3.10 -17.87 -13.57
CA THR A 187 -1.79 -17.96 -12.91
C THR A 187 -1.24 -16.54 -12.75
N GLU A 188 -0.34 -16.38 -11.78
CA GLU A 188 0.34 -15.12 -11.51
C GLU A 188 1.09 -14.60 -12.75
N ALA A 189 1.89 -15.44 -13.40
CA ALA A 189 2.67 -15.05 -14.58
C ALA A 189 1.80 -14.47 -15.72
N ASN A 190 0.64 -15.08 -15.99
CA ASN A 190 -0.27 -14.59 -17.04
C ASN A 190 -0.96 -13.28 -16.62
N CYS A 191 -1.23 -13.11 -15.32
CA CYS A 191 -1.78 -11.89 -14.76
C CYS A 191 -0.80 -10.72 -14.92
N VAL A 192 0.43 -10.91 -14.43
CA VAL A 192 1.50 -9.90 -14.44
C VAL A 192 1.80 -9.43 -15.85
N GLU A 193 1.90 -10.34 -16.83
CA GLU A 193 2.14 -9.97 -18.23
C GLU A 193 1.05 -9.03 -18.76
N LYS A 194 -0.23 -9.34 -18.51
CA LYS A 194 -1.36 -8.58 -19.05
C LYS A 194 -1.60 -7.27 -18.31
N LEU A 195 -1.28 -7.20 -17.03
CA LEU A 195 -1.28 -5.95 -16.26
C LEU A 195 -0.12 -5.04 -16.68
N TYR A 196 1.04 -5.61 -17.00
CA TYR A 196 2.14 -4.86 -17.59
C TYR A 196 1.78 -4.32 -18.98
N ASP A 197 1.09 -5.09 -19.81
CA ASP A 197 0.51 -4.59 -21.08
C ASP A 197 -0.47 -3.43 -20.85
N LEU A 198 -1.33 -3.51 -19.82
CA LEU A 198 -2.24 -2.42 -19.44
C LEU A 198 -1.44 -1.15 -19.10
N TYR A 199 -0.40 -1.28 -18.28
CA TYR A 199 0.51 -0.19 -17.94
C TYR A 199 1.17 0.43 -19.19
N LEU A 200 1.77 -0.39 -20.06
CA LEU A 200 2.46 0.08 -21.27
C LEU A 200 1.55 0.87 -22.20
N ASN A 201 0.29 0.44 -22.33
CA ASN A 201 -0.71 1.10 -23.16
C ASN A 201 -1.29 2.37 -22.50
N ASN A 202 -1.09 2.56 -21.20
CA ASN A 202 -1.67 3.63 -20.40
C ASN A 202 -0.62 4.35 -19.51
N ARG A 203 0.61 4.56 -20.01
CA ARG A 203 1.72 5.18 -19.26
C ARG A 203 1.46 6.58 -18.68
N THR A 204 0.47 7.31 -19.18
CA THR A 204 0.05 8.60 -18.59
C THR A 204 -0.90 8.44 -17.40
N GLU A 205 -1.50 7.26 -17.25
CA GLU A 205 -2.47 6.93 -16.20
C GLU A 205 -1.77 6.51 -14.92
N PHE A 206 -0.72 5.70 -15.00
CA PHE A 206 -0.09 5.06 -13.85
C PHE A 206 1.25 5.69 -13.45
N LEU A 207 1.56 5.66 -12.16
CA LEU A 207 2.86 6.13 -11.64
C LEU A 207 3.97 5.10 -11.87
N THR A 208 3.62 3.83 -11.69
CA THR A 208 4.45 2.64 -11.77
C THR A 208 3.67 1.56 -12.53
N ASP A 209 4.35 0.53 -12.98
CA ASP A 209 3.72 -0.71 -13.44
C ASP A 209 2.91 -1.38 -12.32
N TYR A 210 3.42 -1.35 -11.09
CA TYR A 210 2.71 -1.87 -9.92
C TYR A 210 1.35 -1.22 -9.70
N ALA A 211 1.25 0.10 -9.91
CA ALA A 211 -0.03 0.82 -9.86
C ALA A 211 -1.07 0.34 -10.89
N ALA A 212 -0.70 -0.43 -11.92
CA ALA A 212 -1.66 -1.02 -12.85
C ALA A 212 -2.25 -2.35 -12.36
N GLU A 213 -1.69 -2.94 -11.30
CA GLU A 213 -2.14 -4.26 -10.80
C GLU A 213 -3.56 -4.22 -10.26
N SER A 214 -3.93 -3.14 -9.57
CA SER A 214 -5.28 -2.92 -9.08
C SER A 214 -5.55 -1.44 -8.80
N PRO A 215 -6.82 -1.01 -8.74
CA PRO A 215 -7.15 0.33 -8.25
C PRO A 215 -6.74 0.56 -6.79
N GLU A 216 -6.68 -0.49 -5.98
CA GLU A 216 -6.14 -0.46 -4.61
C GLU A 216 -4.65 -0.12 -4.61
N GLU A 217 -3.83 -0.76 -5.45
CA GLU A 217 -2.41 -0.44 -5.58
C GLU A 217 -2.20 0.96 -6.13
N ASP A 218 -2.98 1.38 -7.12
CA ASP A 218 -2.84 2.70 -7.72
C ASP A 218 -3.09 3.85 -6.74
N ILE A 219 -4.13 3.73 -5.90
CA ILE A 219 -4.38 4.76 -4.88
C ILE A 219 -3.27 4.76 -3.82
N VAL A 220 -2.73 3.60 -3.47
CA VAL A 220 -1.66 3.47 -2.47
C VAL A 220 -0.33 4.01 -3.01
N GLU A 221 0.05 3.67 -4.23
CA GLU A 221 1.21 4.23 -4.92
C GLU A 221 1.10 5.74 -5.09
N SER A 222 -0.11 6.21 -5.40
CA SER A 222 -0.42 7.65 -5.46
C SER A 222 -0.31 8.33 -4.10
N TRP A 223 -0.73 7.68 -3.03
CA TRP A 223 -0.59 8.14 -1.65
C TRP A 223 0.89 8.21 -1.24
N THR A 224 1.65 7.16 -1.51
CA THR A 224 3.09 7.11 -1.23
C THR A 224 3.83 8.22 -1.96
N ALA A 225 3.53 8.43 -3.24
CA ALA A 225 4.06 9.55 -4.00
C ALA A 225 3.60 10.90 -3.44
N PHE A 226 2.34 11.06 -3.03
CA PHE A 226 1.84 12.28 -2.38
C PHE A 226 2.64 12.61 -1.11
N VAL A 227 2.89 11.61 -0.25
CA VAL A 227 3.63 11.80 1.00
C VAL A 227 5.09 12.16 0.72
N LEU A 228 5.77 11.39 -0.12
CA LEU A 228 7.23 11.48 -0.27
C LEU A 228 7.66 12.56 -1.26
N ARG A 229 6.86 12.86 -2.28
CA ARG A 229 7.21 13.82 -3.35
C ARG A 229 6.61 15.22 -3.11
N PRO A 230 7.16 16.27 -3.73
CA PRO A 230 6.56 17.61 -3.67
C PRO A 230 5.26 17.68 -4.48
N LYS A 231 4.39 18.65 -4.14
CA LYS A 231 3.18 18.96 -4.92
C LYS A 231 3.52 19.26 -6.38
N ILE A 232 2.74 18.71 -7.30
CA ILE A 232 2.93 18.97 -8.73
C ILE A 232 2.17 20.25 -9.11
N LYS A 233 2.91 21.34 -9.36
CA LYS A 233 2.32 22.65 -9.67
C LYS A 233 1.54 22.68 -10.98
N LYS A 234 1.94 21.89 -11.99
CA LYS A 234 1.34 21.85 -13.33
C LYS A 234 1.16 20.38 -13.77
N PRO A 235 0.12 19.67 -13.29
CA PRO A 235 -0.08 18.26 -13.60
C PRO A 235 -0.42 18.07 -15.09
N ARG A 236 0.42 17.32 -15.81
CA ARG A 236 0.28 17.06 -17.27
C ARG A 236 -0.26 15.68 -17.64
N THR A 237 -0.20 14.73 -16.71
CA THR A 237 -0.63 13.34 -16.89
C THR A 237 -1.68 13.02 -15.83
N ILE A 238 -2.44 11.93 -16.00
CA ILE A 238 -3.38 11.49 -14.98
C ILE A 238 -2.63 11.01 -13.73
N ALA A 239 -1.50 10.32 -13.87
CA ALA A 239 -0.61 9.99 -12.75
C ALA A 239 -0.23 11.23 -11.90
N HIS A 240 0.06 12.37 -12.53
CA HIS A 240 0.32 13.62 -11.81
C HIS A 240 -0.91 14.15 -11.06
N LYS A 241 -2.12 13.96 -11.61
CA LYS A 241 -3.37 14.34 -10.94
C LYS A 241 -3.66 13.43 -9.76
N LYS A 242 -3.40 12.12 -9.88
CA LYS A 242 -3.54 11.13 -8.80
C LYS A 242 -2.67 11.48 -7.59
N ILE A 243 -1.40 11.90 -7.80
CA ILE A 243 -0.55 12.43 -6.71
C ILE A 243 -1.19 13.62 -6.00
N ASN A 244 -1.83 14.52 -6.76
CA ASN A 244 -2.45 15.72 -6.19
C ASN A 244 -3.84 15.47 -5.59
N PHE A 245 -4.45 14.29 -5.81
CA PHE A 245 -5.79 13.94 -5.35
C PHE A 245 -5.97 14.18 -3.85
N PHE A 246 -4.97 13.84 -3.04
CA PHE A 246 -5.09 13.89 -1.59
C PHE A 246 -5.12 15.31 -1.00
N TYR A 247 -4.72 16.34 -1.74
CA TYR A 247 -4.76 17.74 -1.25
C TYR A 247 -6.17 18.27 -0.97
N GLN A 248 -7.21 17.59 -1.44
CA GLN A 248 -8.60 17.97 -1.15
C GLN A 248 -9.08 17.52 0.24
N PHE A 249 -8.29 16.70 0.94
CA PHE A 249 -8.61 16.14 2.25
C PHE A 249 -7.66 16.75 3.30
N PRO A 250 -8.10 17.74 4.10
CA PRO A 250 -7.24 18.43 5.07
C PRO A 250 -6.52 17.48 6.04
N GLU A 251 -7.21 16.44 6.50
CA GLU A 251 -6.67 15.42 7.40
C GLU A 251 -5.48 14.67 6.77
N LEU A 252 -5.53 14.39 5.46
CA LEU A 252 -4.45 13.69 4.75
C LEU A 252 -3.25 14.61 4.50
N VAL A 253 -3.46 15.92 4.37
CA VAL A 253 -2.39 16.92 4.32
C VAL A 253 -1.65 16.98 5.66
N GLU A 254 -2.36 16.90 6.78
CA GLU A 254 -1.75 16.84 8.11
C GLU A 254 -0.99 15.53 8.32
N TYR A 255 -1.55 14.38 7.91
CA TYR A 255 -0.85 13.10 7.95
C TYR A 255 0.44 13.14 7.13
N ARG A 256 0.41 13.70 5.91
CA ARG A 256 1.61 13.90 5.10
C ARG A 256 2.67 14.73 5.82
N LYS A 257 2.28 15.85 6.44
CA LYS A 257 3.22 16.72 7.18
C LYS A 257 3.88 15.97 8.33
N MET A 258 3.07 15.26 9.12
CA MET A 258 3.53 14.48 10.26
C MET A 258 4.46 13.33 9.83
N ILE A 259 4.06 12.52 8.84
CA ILE A 259 4.88 11.40 8.34
C ILE A 259 6.23 11.92 7.85
N ARG A 260 6.26 12.99 7.04
CA ARG A 260 7.52 13.59 6.56
C ARG A 260 8.41 14.12 7.67
N GLN A 261 7.82 14.67 8.73
CA GLN A 261 8.58 15.10 9.91
C GLN A 261 9.20 13.90 10.62
N ASN A 262 8.43 12.82 10.79
CA ASN A 262 8.87 11.63 11.51
C ASN A 262 9.90 10.80 10.73
N THR A 263 9.87 10.83 9.40
CA THR A 263 10.80 10.10 8.53
C THR A 263 12.00 10.92 8.06
N ARG A 264 12.08 12.20 8.45
CA ARG A 264 13.15 13.12 8.00
C ARG A 264 14.55 12.55 8.21
N GLN A 265 14.78 11.86 9.33
CA GLN A 265 16.08 11.28 9.67
C GLN A 265 16.53 10.13 8.76
N TYR A 266 15.60 9.51 8.02
CA TYR A 266 15.89 8.42 7.09
C TYR A 266 16.07 8.92 5.66
N LEU A 267 15.52 10.09 5.34
CA LEU A 267 15.47 10.62 3.99
C LEU A 267 16.59 11.63 3.66
N HIS A 268 17.33 12.11 4.68
CA HIS A 268 18.34 13.17 4.53
C HIS A 268 19.66 12.82 5.25
#